data_AF-A0A7S0TEF9-F1
#
_entry.id   AF-A0A7S0TEF9-F1
#
_cell.length_a   1.000
_cell.length_b   1.000
_cell.length_c   1.000
_cell.angle_alpha   90.00
_cell.angle_beta   90.00
_cell.angle_gamma   90.00
#
_symmetry.space_group_name_H-M   'P 1'
#
loop_
_entity.id
_entity.type
_entity.pdbx_description
1 polymer ?
#
loop_
_entity_poly.entity_id
_entity_poly.type
_entity_poly.pdbx_seq_one_letter_code
_entity_poly.pdbx_strand_id
1 'polypeptide(L)'
;GSEATDYLADAEAIFAFQAIRKVNPTAVIVSEVINSSNISFLTPEGGVISNADPKLSSPQFLPPFAAGHVYVNAVLDMLACQAFYNQHLVSILRELVVSGGNNQIKTSQGEISSCDLEMIEVPTEMNNKPYGELFQALCLKGLLPLGLYRHPEGSAGGAPSPHHHRSASRDVDEASGHEGGGEADA
;
A
#
# COMPACT_ATOMS: atom_id res chain seq x y z
N GLY A 1 1.91 32.94 -17.55
CA GLY A 1 2.74 31.91 -18.17
C GLY A 1 3.31 30.96 -17.13
N SER A 2 2.48 30.33 -16.30
CA SER A 2 2.92 29.35 -15.28
C SER A 2 2.33 27.95 -15.44
N GLU A 3 1.25 27.74 -16.21
CA GLU A 3 0.70 26.39 -16.37
C GLU A 3 1.62 25.45 -17.17
N ALA A 4 2.30 25.96 -18.21
CA ALA A 4 3.21 25.16 -19.03
C ALA A 4 4.44 24.68 -18.24
N THR A 5 4.89 25.45 -17.24
CA THR A 5 6.01 25.05 -16.37
C THR A 5 5.59 23.98 -15.37
N ASP A 6 4.34 24.01 -14.90
CA ASP A 6 3.84 23.05 -13.91
C ASP A 6 3.66 21.63 -14.50
N TYR A 7 3.30 21.51 -15.79
CA TYR A 7 3.28 20.21 -16.46
C TYR A 7 4.68 19.66 -16.75
N LEU A 8 5.65 20.55 -16.99
CA LEU A 8 7.02 20.17 -17.29
C LEU A 8 7.85 19.85 -16.04
N ALA A 9 7.33 20.15 -14.85
CA ALA A 9 8.03 19.95 -13.58
C ALA A 9 8.47 18.49 -13.36
N ASP A 10 7.67 17.53 -13.84
CA ASP A 10 7.95 16.10 -13.70
C ASP A 10 8.66 15.48 -14.92
N ALA A 11 8.93 16.26 -15.97
CA ALA A 11 9.36 15.73 -17.27
C ALA A 11 10.66 14.91 -17.16
N GLU A 12 11.65 15.41 -16.43
CA GLU A 12 12.94 14.72 -16.25
C GLU A 12 12.76 13.36 -15.55
N ALA A 13 12.00 13.31 -14.46
CA ALA A 13 11.72 12.09 -13.71
C ALA A 13 10.98 11.06 -14.58
N ILE A 14 9.98 11.50 -15.35
CA ILE A 14 9.22 10.64 -16.26
C ILE A 14 10.12 10.08 -17.36
N PHE A 15 10.96 10.91 -17.99
CA PHE A 15 11.87 10.45 -19.04
C PHE A 15 12.92 9.47 -18.49
N ALA A 16 13.48 9.74 -17.32
CA ALA A 16 14.42 8.83 -16.66
C ALA A 16 13.77 7.48 -16.35
N PHE A 17 12.56 7.49 -15.78
CA PHE A 17 11.77 6.28 -15.51
C PHE A 17 11.55 5.45 -16.78
N GLN A 18 11.08 6.10 -17.85
CA GLN A 18 10.82 5.42 -19.13
C GLN A 18 12.10 4.86 -19.76
N ALA A 19 13.22 5.61 -19.68
CA ALA A 19 14.51 5.16 -20.18
C ALA A 19 15.03 3.93 -19.42
N ILE A 20 14.99 3.95 -18.09
CA ILE A 20 15.44 2.82 -17.26
C ILE A 20 14.55 1.61 -17.50
N ARG A 21 13.21 1.78 -17.48
CA ARG A 21 12.29 0.65 -17.67
C ARG A 21 12.37 0.03 -19.06
N LYS A 22 12.67 0.83 -20.09
CA LYS A 22 12.91 0.32 -21.45
C LYS A 22 14.14 -0.59 -21.53
N VAL A 23 15.18 -0.31 -20.74
CA VAL A 23 16.41 -1.12 -20.69
C VAL A 23 16.24 -2.32 -19.75
N ASN A 24 15.57 -2.12 -18.61
CA ASN A 24 15.32 -3.15 -17.62
C ASN A 24 13.85 -3.12 -17.16
N PRO A 25 12.97 -3.93 -17.77
CA PRO A 25 11.56 -3.97 -17.42
C PRO A 25 11.25 -4.47 -16.00
N THR A 26 12.20 -5.15 -15.35
CA THR A 26 12.04 -5.71 -14.00
C THR A 26 12.62 -4.81 -12.91
N ALA A 27 13.21 -3.67 -13.27
CA ALA A 27 13.71 -2.70 -12.31
C ALA A 27 12.56 -2.18 -11.43
N VAL A 28 12.74 -2.23 -10.10
CA VAL A 28 11.87 -1.55 -9.14
C VAL A 28 12.34 -0.11 -9.06
N ILE A 29 11.50 0.83 -9.51
CA ILE A 29 11.84 2.25 -9.60
C ILE A 29 10.80 3.03 -8.81
N VAL A 30 11.27 3.84 -7.86
CA VAL A 30 10.43 4.80 -7.15
C VAL A 30 10.71 6.18 -7.72
N SER A 31 9.67 6.86 -8.18
CA SER A 31 9.75 8.22 -8.72
C SER A 31 8.92 9.19 -7.88
N GLU A 32 9.53 10.31 -7.50
CA GLU A 32 8.80 11.45 -6.97
C GLU A 32 8.06 12.15 -8.10
N VAL A 33 6.79 12.48 -7.87
CA VAL A 33 5.95 13.23 -8.81
C VAL A 33 5.29 14.39 -8.06
N ILE A 34 5.46 15.58 -8.59
CA ILE A 34 4.89 16.82 -8.07
C ILE A 34 3.41 16.91 -8.46
N ASN A 35 3.12 16.73 -9.76
CA ASN A 35 1.74 16.83 -10.26
C ASN A 35 1.10 15.45 -10.36
N SER A 36 0.09 15.22 -9.54
CA SER A 36 -0.70 13.98 -9.52
C SER A 36 -1.25 13.53 -10.87
N SER A 37 -1.56 14.48 -11.77
CA SER A 37 -2.04 14.17 -13.12
C SER A 37 -0.97 13.47 -14.00
N ASN A 38 0.31 13.70 -13.69
CA ASN A 38 1.44 13.13 -14.41
C ASN A 38 1.76 11.68 -14.03
N ILE A 39 1.18 11.14 -12.95
CA ILE A 39 1.39 9.75 -12.51
C ILE A 39 1.01 8.74 -13.59
N SER A 40 0.02 9.08 -14.42
CA SER A 40 -0.44 8.26 -15.54
C SER A 40 0.69 7.94 -16.53
N PHE A 41 1.67 8.83 -16.70
CA PHE A 41 2.82 8.64 -17.59
C PHE A 41 3.83 7.60 -17.10
N LEU A 42 3.70 7.11 -15.86
CA LEU A 42 4.56 6.08 -15.28
C LEU A 42 3.98 4.66 -15.43
N THR A 43 2.79 4.52 -16.01
CA THR A 43 2.17 3.20 -16.25
C THR A 43 2.84 2.44 -17.42
N PRO A 44 2.98 1.10 -17.34
CA PRO A 44 3.26 0.26 -18.50
C PRO A 44 2.11 0.33 -19.51
N GLU A 45 2.45 0.67 -20.75
CA GLU A 45 1.64 0.67 -21.96
C GLU A 45 0.11 0.73 -21.77
N GLY A 46 -0.45 1.94 -21.90
CA GLY A 46 -1.85 2.11 -22.28
C GLY A 46 -2.88 1.69 -21.23
N GLY A 47 -2.50 1.63 -19.95
CA GLY A 47 -3.44 1.54 -18.85
C GLY A 47 -4.35 2.77 -18.84
N VAL A 48 -5.40 2.74 -19.67
CA VAL A 48 -6.47 3.74 -19.66
C VAL A 48 -7.06 3.67 -18.27
N ILE A 49 -6.73 4.67 -17.45
CA ILE A 49 -7.45 4.94 -16.22
C ILE A 49 -8.84 5.36 -16.74
N SER A 50 -9.75 4.39 -16.87
CA SER A 50 -11.09 4.66 -17.36
C SER A 50 -11.66 5.78 -16.50
N ASN A 51 -11.86 6.95 -17.11
CA ASN A 51 -12.36 8.19 -16.51
C ASN A 51 -13.81 8.07 -15.97
N ALA A 52 -14.26 6.86 -15.64
CA ALA A 52 -15.64 6.55 -15.32
C ALA A 52 -16.01 6.89 -13.87
N ASP A 53 -15.03 7.05 -12.96
CA ASP A 53 -15.32 7.35 -11.56
C ASP A 53 -14.42 8.48 -11.00
N PRO A 54 -14.95 9.68 -10.70
CA PRO A 54 -14.17 10.78 -10.15
C PRO A 54 -13.55 10.45 -8.78
N LYS A 55 -14.01 9.41 -8.08
CA LYS A 55 -13.34 8.91 -6.86
C LYS A 55 -12.03 8.17 -7.14
N LEU A 56 -11.85 7.63 -8.35
CA LEU A 56 -10.61 6.97 -8.78
C LEU A 56 -9.56 7.98 -9.32
N SER A 57 -9.90 9.28 -9.37
CA SER A 57 -9.00 10.35 -9.78
C SER A 57 -7.94 10.70 -8.73
N SER A 58 -8.12 10.25 -7.49
CA SER A 58 -7.14 10.53 -6.44
C SER A 58 -5.88 9.66 -6.61
N PRO A 59 -4.67 10.21 -6.42
CA PRO A 59 -3.40 9.52 -6.66
C PRO A 59 -3.31 8.14 -6.02
N GLN A 60 -3.86 8.00 -4.81
CA GLN A 60 -3.79 6.77 -4.02
C GLN A 60 -4.47 5.55 -4.67
N PHE A 61 -5.34 5.77 -5.64
CA PHE A 61 -6.00 4.69 -6.37
C PHE A 61 -5.34 4.36 -7.70
N LEU A 62 -4.31 5.12 -8.10
CA LEU A 62 -3.56 4.85 -9.32
C LEU A 62 -2.62 3.67 -9.11
N PRO A 63 -2.55 2.72 -10.06
CA PRO A 63 -1.70 1.54 -9.92
C PRO A 63 -0.22 1.84 -9.60
N PRO A 64 0.45 2.85 -10.20
CA PRO A 64 1.83 3.18 -9.85
C PRO A 64 2.00 3.62 -8.38
N PHE A 65 1.01 4.32 -7.83
CA PHE A 65 1.01 4.72 -6.42
C PHE A 65 0.78 3.52 -5.50
N ALA A 66 -0.28 2.72 -5.78
CA ALA A 66 -0.59 1.52 -5.00
C ALA A 66 0.56 0.50 -5.03
N ALA A 67 1.34 0.49 -6.11
CA ALA A 67 2.53 -0.33 -6.25
C ALA A 67 3.75 0.15 -5.48
N GLY A 68 3.73 1.38 -4.95
CA GLY A 68 4.89 1.99 -4.31
C GLY A 68 5.95 2.50 -5.29
N HIS A 69 5.66 2.55 -6.60
CA HIS A 69 6.57 3.10 -7.61
C HIS A 69 6.49 4.64 -7.69
N VAL A 70 5.50 5.24 -7.04
CA VAL A 70 5.29 6.69 -7.07
C VAL A 70 5.07 7.22 -5.67
N TYR A 71 5.73 8.34 -5.41
CA TYR A 71 5.55 9.11 -4.19
C TYR A 71 5.17 10.55 -4.53
N VAL A 72 4.22 11.12 -3.77
CA VAL A 72 3.66 12.46 -4.00
C VAL A 72 3.75 13.28 -2.72
N ASN A 73 4.25 14.51 -2.83
CA ASN A 73 4.46 15.40 -1.67
C ASN A 73 3.18 15.70 -0.86
N ALA A 74 2.01 15.68 -1.50
CA ALA A 74 0.72 15.81 -0.82
C ALA A 74 0.50 14.78 0.31
N VAL A 75 1.17 13.62 0.26
CA VAL A 75 1.11 12.62 1.35
C VAL A 75 1.78 13.15 2.63
N LEU A 76 2.87 13.90 2.52
CA LEU A 76 3.52 14.52 3.69
C LEU A 76 2.68 15.65 4.28
N ASP A 77 2.01 16.44 3.43
CA ASP A 77 1.14 17.51 3.91
C ASP A 77 -0.01 16.94 4.74
N MET A 78 -0.63 15.86 4.25
CA MET A 78 -1.63 15.12 5.02
C MET A 78 -1.05 14.59 6.33
N LEU A 79 0.18 14.08 6.31
CA LEU A 79 0.85 13.58 7.50
C LEU A 79 1.09 14.68 8.55
N ALA A 80 1.51 15.86 8.10
CA ALA A 80 1.72 17.03 8.96
C ALA A 80 0.40 17.45 9.63
N CYS A 81 -0.71 17.45 8.88
CA CYS A 81 -2.04 17.68 9.45
C CYS A 81 -2.41 16.61 10.50
N GLN A 82 -2.12 15.34 10.25
CA GLN A 82 -2.41 14.26 11.21
C GLN A 82 -1.56 14.33 12.48
N ALA A 83 -0.31 14.81 12.36
CA ALA A 83 0.60 14.99 13.49
C ALA A 83 0.08 16.02 14.52
N PHE A 84 -0.76 16.98 14.09
CA PHE A 84 -1.40 17.92 15.00
C PHE A 84 -2.32 17.20 16.02
N TYR A 85 -3.07 16.20 15.56
CA TYR A 85 -4.00 15.44 16.41
C TYR A 85 -3.34 14.28 17.15
N ASN A 86 -2.29 13.70 16.56
CA ASN A 86 -1.61 12.53 17.09
C ASN A 86 -0.15 12.87 17.43
N GLN A 87 0.08 13.34 18.66
CA GLN A 87 1.40 13.84 19.08
C GLN A 87 2.53 12.79 18.99
N HIS A 88 2.19 11.49 19.06
CA HIS A 88 3.17 10.40 18.96
C HIS A 88 3.39 9.90 17.52
N LEU A 89 2.60 10.34 16.55
CA LEU A 89 2.65 9.84 15.18
C LEU A 89 4.03 10.05 14.54
N VAL A 90 4.63 11.25 14.72
CA VAL A 90 5.96 11.56 14.18
C VAL A 90 7.03 10.69 14.83
N SER A 91 6.95 10.46 16.14
CA SER A 91 7.89 9.59 16.86
C SER A 91 7.82 8.14 16.38
N ILE A 92 6.60 7.61 16.18
CA ILE A 92 6.40 6.26 15.65
C ILE A 92 6.98 6.13 14.25
N LEU A 93 6.69 7.08 13.36
CA LEU A 93 7.20 7.05 11.98
C LEU A 93 8.71 7.21 11.92
N ARG A 94 9.29 8.05 12.79
CA ARG A 94 10.74 8.17 12.91
C ARG A 94 11.36 6.83 13.33
N GLU A 95 10.74 6.11 14.25
CA GLU A 95 11.24 4.80 14.65
C GLU A 95 11.17 3.80 13.48
N LEU A 96 10.03 3.75 12.77
CA LEU A 96 9.82 2.84 11.64
C LEU A 96 10.71 3.13 10.42
N VAL A 97 11.04 4.40 10.15
CA VAL A 97 11.72 4.82 8.91
C VAL A 97 13.20 5.14 9.12
N VAL A 98 13.58 5.70 10.27
CA VAL A 98 14.92 6.30 10.49
C VAL A 98 15.77 5.50 11.46
N SER A 99 15.17 4.79 12.43
CA SER A 99 15.91 4.20 13.54
C SER A 99 16.83 3.04 13.13
N GLY A 100 16.46 2.30 12.08
CA GLY A 100 17.30 1.29 11.42
C GLY A 100 18.07 0.39 12.37
N GLY A 101 17.42 -0.07 13.45
CA GLY A 101 17.98 -1.07 14.35
C GLY A 101 18.95 -0.54 15.40
N ASN A 102 19.40 0.72 15.32
CA ASN A 102 20.60 1.17 16.05
C ASN A 102 20.33 1.90 17.37
N ASN A 103 19.07 2.24 17.67
CA ASN A 103 18.71 2.83 18.96
C ASN A 103 18.32 1.74 19.96
N GLN A 104 19.22 1.41 20.88
CA GLN A 104 18.84 0.70 22.09
C GLN A 104 18.25 1.70 23.08
N ILE A 105 16.93 1.65 23.28
CA ILE A 105 16.26 2.48 24.28
C ILE A 105 16.31 1.73 25.61
N LYS A 106 17.14 2.21 26.53
CA LYS A 106 17.13 1.74 27.92
C LYS A 106 15.96 2.37 28.66
N THR A 107 14.94 1.58 28.93
CA THR A 107 13.82 1.98 29.78
C THR A 107 13.99 1.45 31.20
N SER A 108 13.27 2.02 32.16
CA SER A 108 13.24 1.52 33.54
C SER A 108 12.69 0.09 33.66
N GLN A 109 12.05 -0.43 32.60
CA GLN A 109 11.48 -1.77 32.52
C GLN A 109 12.32 -2.74 31.66
N GLY A 110 13.45 -2.31 31.09
CA GLY A 110 14.34 -3.14 30.28
C GLY A 110 14.91 -2.45 29.05
N GLU A 111 15.77 -3.17 28.33
CA GLU A 111 16.28 -2.76 27.01
C GLU A 111 15.23 -3.08 25.95
N ILE A 112 14.71 -2.05 25.28
CA ILE A 112 13.87 -2.23 24.10
C ILE A 112 14.81 -2.36 22.91
N SER A 113 14.81 -3.54 22.28
CA SER A 113 15.46 -3.76 21.00
C SER A 113 14.76 -2.93 19.93
N SER A 114 15.53 -2.24 19.09
CA SER A 114 14.98 -1.53 17.94
C SER A 114 14.25 -2.50 17.00
N CYS A 115 13.22 -2.01 16.31
CA CYS A 115 12.43 -2.78 15.36
C CYS A 115 12.84 -2.39 13.94
N ASP A 116 13.25 -3.37 13.15
CA ASP A 116 13.52 -3.17 11.72
C ASP A 116 12.28 -3.49 10.88
N LEU A 117 11.99 -2.62 9.91
CA LEU A 117 10.95 -2.85 8.93
C LEU A 117 11.53 -3.66 7.76
N GLU A 118 11.08 -4.90 7.62
CA GLU A 118 11.54 -5.80 6.57
C GLU A 118 10.37 -6.37 5.76
N MET A 119 10.60 -6.55 4.45
CA MET A 119 9.74 -7.37 3.60
C MET A 119 10.25 -8.81 3.59
N ILE A 120 9.42 -9.73 4.06
CA ILE A 120 9.71 -11.16 4.01
C ILE A 120 8.77 -11.88 3.04
N GLU A 121 9.26 -12.94 2.41
CA GLU A 121 8.40 -13.82 1.63
C GLU A 121 7.42 -14.55 2.56
N VAL A 122 6.19 -14.76 2.07
CA VAL A 122 5.19 -15.53 2.81
C VAL A 122 5.65 -16.99 2.87
N PRO A 123 5.78 -17.59 4.06
CA PRO A 123 6.18 -18.99 4.18
C PRO A 123 5.24 -19.91 3.40
N THR A 124 5.79 -20.91 2.70
CA THR A 124 5.02 -21.80 1.83
C THR A 124 3.92 -22.57 2.56
N GLU A 125 4.09 -22.82 3.86
CA GLU A 125 3.10 -23.47 4.73
C GLU A 125 1.86 -22.60 4.98
N MET A 126 1.94 -21.31 4.66
CA MET A 126 0.89 -20.32 4.80
C MET A 126 0.15 -20.04 3.49
N ASN A 127 0.52 -20.70 2.40
CA ASN A 127 -0.19 -20.61 1.13
C ASN A 127 -1.64 -21.08 1.30
N ASN A 128 -2.58 -20.31 0.74
CA ASN A 128 -4.03 -20.53 0.82
C ASN A 128 -4.63 -20.49 2.24
N LYS A 129 -3.88 -20.04 3.24
CA LYS A 129 -4.39 -19.79 4.59
C LYS A 129 -4.85 -18.35 4.76
N PRO A 130 -5.82 -18.07 5.65
CA PRO A 130 -6.22 -16.71 5.95
C PRO A 130 -5.07 -15.91 6.58
N TYR A 131 -5.05 -14.59 6.34
CA TYR A 131 -4.03 -13.70 6.90
C TYR A 131 -3.93 -13.77 8.43
N GLY A 132 -5.04 -14.05 9.13
CA GLY A 132 -5.03 -14.20 10.58
C GLY A 132 -4.12 -15.33 11.08
N GLU A 133 -4.06 -16.45 10.36
CA GLU A 133 -3.14 -17.55 10.70
C GLU A 133 -1.68 -17.14 10.45
N LEU A 134 -1.42 -16.43 9.34
CA LEU A 134 -0.08 -15.90 9.03
C LEU A 134 0.37 -14.91 10.12
N PHE A 135 -0.53 -14.01 10.51
CA PHE A 135 -0.30 -13.04 11.56
C PHE A 135 0.10 -13.72 12.87
N GLN A 136 -0.69 -14.71 13.30
CA GLN A 136 -0.41 -15.47 14.52
C GLN A 136 0.93 -16.21 14.45
N ALA A 137 1.21 -16.88 13.33
CA ALA A 137 2.45 -17.63 13.15
C ALA A 137 3.70 -16.73 13.19
N LEU A 138 3.61 -15.52 12.63
CA LEU A 138 4.70 -14.53 12.67
C LEU A 138 4.85 -13.89 14.05
N CYS A 139 3.76 -13.57 14.73
CA CYS A 139 3.80 -13.05 16.11
C CYS A 139 4.46 -14.03 17.08
N LEU A 140 4.22 -15.33 16.93
CA LEU A 140 4.90 -16.37 17.74
C LEU A 140 6.41 -16.41 17.50
N LYS A 141 6.90 -15.86 16.38
CA LYS A 141 8.33 -15.72 16.07
C LYS A 141 8.89 -14.35 16.46
N GLY A 142 8.10 -13.51 17.15
CA GLY A 142 8.51 -12.16 17.54
C GLY A 142 8.45 -11.12 16.42
N LEU A 143 7.76 -11.43 15.31
CA LEU A 143 7.58 -10.51 14.19
C LEU A 143 6.18 -9.89 14.25
N LEU A 144 6.06 -8.58 14.00
CA LEU A 144 4.78 -7.88 13.91
C LEU A 144 4.44 -7.61 12.44
N PRO A 145 3.51 -8.36 11.83
CA PRO A 145 3.17 -8.18 10.41
C PRO A 145 2.28 -6.95 10.22
N LEU A 146 2.70 -6.02 9.36
CA LEU A 146 1.92 -4.82 9.05
C LEU A 146 0.92 -5.04 7.90
N GLY A 147 1.24 -5.90 6.95
CA GLY A 147 0.39 -6.17 5.80
C GLY A 147 1.05 -7.08 4.77
N LEU A 148 0.40 -7.20 3.61
CA LEU A 148 0.90 -7.99 2.48
C LEU A 148 1.11 -7.10 1.27
N TYR A 149 2.31 -7.17 0.70
CA TYR A 149 2.62 -6.60 -0.60
C TYR A 149 2.37 -7.64 -1.68
N ARG A 150 1.19 -7.58 -2.32
CA ARG A 150 0.70 -8.64 -3.21
C ARG A 150 1.14 -8.42 -4.65
N HIS A 151 1.63 -9.50 -5.28
CA HIS A 151 1.84 -9.55 -6.72
C HIS A 151 0.56 -10.01 -7.43
N PRO A 152 0.17 -9.44 -8.58
CA PRO A 152 -0.90 -9.99 -9.41
C PRO A 152 -0.54 -11.40 -9.87
N GLU A 153 -1.48 -12.32 -9.70
CA GLU A 153 -1.41 -13.70 -10.20
C GLU A 153 -1.14 -13.70 -11.71
N GLY A 154 -0.13 -14.44 -12.17
CA GLY A 154 0.19 -14.61 -13.61
C GLY A 154 1.38 -13.83 -14.16
N SER A 155 2.04 -12.97 -13.37
CA SER A 155 3.29 -12.32 -13.78
C SER A 155 4.50 -13.11 -13.30
N ALA A 156 4.90 -14.09 -14.12
CA ALA A 156 6.21 -14.71 -14.00
C ALA A 156 7.29 -13.65 -14.34
N GLY A 157 7.84 -13.00 -13.31
CA GLY A 157 9.08 -12.20 -13.42
C GLY A 157 8.95 -10.71 -13.75
N GLY A 158 7.76 -10.11 -13.68
CA GLY A 158 7.56 -8.66 -13.84
C GLY A 158 7.71 -7.86 -12.54
N ALA A 159 7.89 -6.54 -12.65
CA ALA A 159 7.92 -5.63 -11.50
C ALA A 159 6.58 -5.67 -10.74
N PRO A 160 6.60 -5.62 -9.40
CA PRO A 160 5.40 -5.79 -8.59
C PRO A 160 4.37 -4.69 -8.86
N SER A 161 3.14 -5.11 -9.15
CA SER A 161 2.00 -4.21 -9.40
C SER A 161 0.81 -4.53 -8.48
N PRO A 162 0.84 -4.15 -7.19
CA PRO A 162 -0.27 -4.33 -6.26
C PRO A 162 -1.62 -3.82 -6.75
N HIS A 163 -2.66 -4.63 -6.53
CA HIS A 163 -4.06 -4.23 -6.66
C HIS A 163 -4.71 -4.08 -5.29
N HIS A 164 -5.65 -3.14 -5.21
CA HIS A 164 -6.47 -2.88 -4.03
C HIS A 164 -7.53 -4.00 -3.88
N HIS A 165 -7.15 -5.16 -3.34
CA HIS A 165 -8.12 -6.15 -2.91
C HIS A 165 -8.59 -5.77 -1.51
N ARG A 166 -9.76 -5.12 -1.40
CA ARG A 166 -10.48 -5.10 -0.12
C ARG A 166 -10.73 -6.55 0.26
N SER A 167 -10.30 -6.96 1.45
CA SER A 167 -10.70 -8.22 2.05
C SER A 167 -12.23 -8.27 2.00
N ALA A 168 -12.79 -9.31 1.37
CA ALA A 168 -14.21 -9.58 1.53
C ALA A 168 -14.47 -9.66 3.04
N SER A 169 -15.33 -8.77 3.53
CA SER A 169 -15.85 -8.87 4.89
C SER A 169 -16.44 -10.27 5.03
N ARG A 170 -16.34 -10.86 6.22
CA ARG A 170 -17.11 -12.06 6.56
C ARG A 170 -18.58 -11.69 6.42
N ASP A 171 -19.17 -11.99 5.27
CA ASP A 171 -20.62 -12.08 5.15
C ASP A 171 -21.00 -13.25 6.06
N VAL A 172 -21.61 -12.89 7.19
CA VAL A 172 -22.23 -13.85 8.08
C VAL A 172 -23.41 -14.40 7.29
N ASP A 173 -23.36 -15.70 6.96
CA ASP A 173 -24.50 -16.46 6.49
C ASP A 173 -25.65 -16.34 7.51
N GLU A 174 -26.50 -15.32 7.37
CA GLU A 174 -27.84 -15.35 7.96
C GLU A 174 -28.69 -16.28 7.09
N ALA A 175 -28.64 -17.56 7.47
CA ALA A 175 -29.52 -18.60 6.99
C ALA A 175 -30.99 -18.13 7.07
N SER A 176 -31.60 -18.03 5.90
CA SER A 176 -33.04 -17.94 5.69
C SER A 176 -33.77 -19.03 6.49
N GLY A 177 -34.58 -18.62 7.47
CA GLY A 177 -35.36 -19.52 8.29
C GLY A 177 -36.72 -18.92 8.64
N HIS A 178 -37.77 -19.58 8.12
CA HIS A 178 -39.15 -19.61 8.62
C HIS A 178 -40.13 -18.54 8.11
N GLU A 179 -40.71 -18.79 6.93
CA GLU A 179 -42.04 -18.29 6.57
C GLU A 179 -43.14 -19.11 7.27
N GLY A 180 -44.06 -18.40 7.92
CA GLY A 180 -45.50 -18.62 7.78
C GLY A 180 -46.13 -19.83 8.46
N GLY A 181 -46.33 -19.75 9.78
CA GLY A 181 -47.33 -20.56 10.46
C GLY A 181 -48.74 -20.23 9.96
N GLY A 182 -49.46 -21.25 9.52
CA GLY A 182 -50.91 -21.17 9.30
C GLY A 182 -51.66 -21.24 10.62
N GLU A 183 -52.73 -20.49 10.73
CA GLU A 183 -53.82 -20.77 11.67
C GLU A 183 -55.13 -20.36 11.02
N ALA A 184 -55.97 -21.37 10.79
CA ALA A 184 -57.39 -21.23 10.52
C ALA A 184 -58.10 -21.32 11.87
N ASP A 185 -59.09 -20.47 12.14
CA ASP A 185 -60.45 -20.92 12.52
C ASP A 185 -61.43 -19.75 12.70
N ALA A 186 -62.71 -20.14 12.61
CA ALA A 186 -63.98 -19.44 12.91
C ALA A 186 -64.54 -18.43 11.90
#